data_AF-A0A947B6M3-F1
#
_entry.id   AF-A0A947B6M3-F1
#
_cell.length_a   1.000
_cell.length_b   1.000
_cell.length_c   1.000
_cell.angle_alpha   90.00
_cell.angle_beta   90.00
_cell.angle_gamma   90.00
#
_symmetry.space_group_name_H-M   'P 1'
#
loop_
_entity.id
_entity.type
_entity.pdbx_description
1 polymer ?
#
loop_
_entity_poly.entity_id
_entity_poly.type
_entity_poly.pdbx_seq_one_letter_code
_entity_poly.pdbx_strand_id
1 'polypeptide(L)'
;MLRHFDAGELISVLTTQPIDRMLDYKAPEGGCFEGAFVEVPLGPRKVTGVVWGPGEGGYDLARVRSVIRVLDAVPMRDEVKTFLARAAEYTLTPMSAMLRLATRSPGLGDPPSLRTVYRRGTTEAPDRWTDARRRVVGTLDEYGGLSFTLGELAELAAVSTSVVKGLVKQGVVAEEASPRDLPYPRLDPGIGGKALTGEQADAARVLREGVKARNYGTTLLKGVTGSGKTEVYLEAVAACLESGRQALVLLPEIALTAEFLTRVEARFGARPAEWHSGVTMTERRRAWKMVGEGGAALVVGARSALFLPFQDLGLIVVDEEHDTSYKQEDGVLYNARDMAVLRASICSAQVVLASATPSLESWANAEAGKYERLTLTARFGEAVMPEMRALDMRGEKLPANRWISTALADAVRGRIEAGEQSLLFLNRRGYAPITICRACGHQVGCDHCDARMVEHRFLKRLVCHQCGETKPIPTKCPSCEAEDRPAPVGPGVERLGEEVAALFPEARVAVLSSDLFGSARALKAAIEDIAAGGADIIIGTQLVAKGHNFPLLTLVGVIDADLGLQGSDLRAAERTFQLMRQVAGRAGRAEKPGEALLQTYQPEHP
;
A
#
# COMPACT_ATOMS: atom_id res chain seq x y z
N MET A 1 -11.95 16.82 -27.14
CA MET A 1 -10.78 17.15 -28.00
C MET A 1 -10.01 18.23 -27.25
N LEU A 2 -8.72 18.04 -26.98
CA LEU A 2 -7.93 19.01 -26.21
C LEU A 2 -7.80 20.31 -27.01
N ARG A 3 -7.91 21.46 -26.34
CA ARG A 3 -7.72 22.77 -26.97
C ARG A 3 -6.26 22.93 -27.40
N HIS A 4 -6.05 23.31 -28.66
CA HIS A 4 -4.75 23.70 -29.19
C HIS A 4 -4.53 25.20 -29.00
N PHE A 5 -3.28 25.60 -28.76
CA PHE A 5 -2.83 26.98 -28.69
C PHE A 5 -1.70 27.16 -29.70
N ASP A 6 -1.87 28.08 -30.65
CA ASP A 6 -0.87 28.37 -31.66
C ASP A 6 0.34 29.09 -31.05
N ALA A 7 1.49 29.04 -31.75
CA ALA A 7 2.72 29.65 -31.27
C ALA A 7 2.53 31.14 -30.95
N GLY A 8 2.97 31.58 -29.77
CA GLY A 8 2.83 32.96 -29.31
C GLY A 8 1.50 33.28 -28.62
N GLU A 9 0.49 32.40 -28.67
CA GLU A 9 -0.74 32.56 -27.89
C GLU A 9 -0.46 32.56 -26.39
N LEU A 10 -1.29 33.28 -25.63
CA LEU A 10 -1.16 33.35 -24.19
C LEU A 10 -1.82 32.13 -23.53
N ILE A 11 -1.05 31.41 -22.74
CA ILE A 11 -1.48 30.20 -22.02
C ILE A 11 -1.19 30.32 -20.53
N SER A 12 -2.08 29.79 -19.70
CA SER A 12 -1.88 29.72 -18.25
C SER A 12 -1.24 28.40 -17.86
N VAL A 13 -0.15 28.46 -17.09
CA VAL A 13 0.62 27.27 -16.67
C VAL A 13 0.61 27.16 -15.16
N LEU A 14 0.14 26.01 -14.65
CA LEU A 14 0.30 25.63 -13.26
C LEU A 14 1.69 24.98 -13.08
N THR A 15 2.51 25.51 -12.19
CA THR A 15 3.86 24.98 -11.93
C THR A 15 3.91 24.11 -10.68
N THR A 16 4.92 23.25 -10.58
CA THR A 16 5.17 22.44 -9.37
C THR A 16 5.83 23.24 -8.23
N GLN A 17 6.07 24.53 -8.43
CA GLN A 17 6.69 25.42 -7.45
C GLN A 17 5.63 26.02 -6.53
N PRO A 18 5.96 26.34 -5.26
CA PRO A 18 5.00 26.85 -4.26
C PRO A 18 4.59 28.30 -4.56
N ILE A 19 3.91 28.49 -5.68
CA ILE A 19 3.32 29.74 -6.14
C ILE A 19 1.81 29.49 -6.18
N ASP A 20 1.07 30.29 -5.42
CA ASP A 20 -0.37 30.10 -5.23
C ASP A 20 -1.19 30.81 -6.33
N ARG A 21 -0.76 30.61 -7.58
CA ARG A 21 -1.44 31.05 -8.80
C ARG A 21 -0.84 30.36 -10.01
N MET A 22 -1.60 30.35 -11.09
CA MET A 22 -1.05 30.03 -12.41
C MET A 22 -0.29 31.25 -12.94
N LEU A 23 0.66 31.01 -13.84
CA LEU A 23 1.45 32.06 -14.47
C LEU A 23 1.25 31.95 -15.98
N ASP A 24 1.04 33.08 -16.67
CA ASP A 24 0.91 33.01 -18.11
C ASP A 24 2.26 33.06 -18.83
N TYR A 25 2.31 32.31 -19.92
CA TYR A 25 3.43 32.20 -20.83
C TYR A 25 2.92 32.31 -22.27
N LYS A 26 3.83 32.58 -23.20
CA LYS A 26 3.56 32.40 -24.62
C LYS A 26 3.73 30.92 -24.98
N ALA A 27 2.79 30.36 -25.72
CA ALA A 27 2.90 29.03 -26.30
C ALA A 27 4.20 28.92 -27.14
N PRO A 28 4.91 27.78 -27.09
CA PRO A 28 6.20 27.62 -27.74
C PRO A 28 6.06 27.58 -29.27
N GLU A 29 7.19 27.63 -29.97
CA GLU A 29 7.23 27.33 -31.40
C GLU A 29 6.68 25.92 -31.65
N GLY A 30 5.80 25.79 -32.65
CA GLY A 30 5.04 24.56 -32.91
C GLY A 30 3.74 24.41 -32.12
N GLY A 31 3.41 25.36 -31.23
CA GLY A 31 2.17 25.35 -30.45
C GLY A 31 2.18 24.35 -29.29
N CYS A 32 1.07 24.27 -28.58
CA CYS A 32 0.87 23.28 -27.52
C CYS A 32 -0.61 23.01 -27.27
N PHE A 33 -0.90 22.07 -26.37
CA PHE A 33 -2.26 21.68 -26.03
C PHE A 33 -2.55 21.96 -24.55
N GLU A 34 -3.82 22.17 -24.24
CA GLU A 34 -4.28 22.10 -22.85
C GLU A 34 -3.94 20.73 -22.23
N GLY A 35 -3.45 20.74 -21.00
CA GLY A 35 -2.92 19.56 -20.32
C GLY A 35 -1.47 19.23 -20.68
N ALA A 36 -0.85 19.89 -21.66
CA ALA A 36 0.52 19.58 -22.04
C ALA A 36 1.50 19.83 -20.88
N PHE A 37 2.37 18.86 -20.65
CA PHE A 37 3.50 19.01 -19.73
C PHE A 37 4.55 19.89 -20.40
N VAL A 38 5.02 20.92 -19.71
CA VAL A 38 5.91 21.94 -20.27
C VAL A 38 7.08 22.25 -19.35
N GLU A 39 8.20 22.65 -19.93
CA GLU A 39 9.31 23.27 -19.20
C GLU A 39 9.23 24.78 -19.39
N VAL A 40 9.14 25.54 -18.30
CA VAL A 40 8.96 26.99 -18.33
C VAL A 40 10.05 27.73 -17.54
N PRO A 41 10.40 28.96 -17.94
CA PRO A 41 11.34 29.76 -17.15
C PRO A 41 10.64 30.37 -15.94
N LEU A 42 11.22 30.20 -14.76
CA LEU A 42 10.79 30.86 -13.53
C LEU A 42 12.00 31.56 -12.90
N GLY A 43 12.10 32.87 -13.13
CA GLY A 43 13.30 33.64 -12.80
C GLY A 43 14.53 33.08 -13.55
N PRO A 44 15.60 32.66 -12.85
CA PRO A 44 16.76 32.02 -13.45
C PRO A 44 16.62 30.50 -13.60
N ARG A 45 15.58 29.88 -13.03
CA ARG A 45 15.39 28.42 -13.02
C ARG A 45 14.51 27.97 -14.17
N LYS A 46 14.68 26.72 -14.58
CA LYS A 46 13.74 25.99 -15.44
C LYS A 46 12.92 25.05 -14.57
N VAL A 47 11.60 25.07 -14.73
CA VAL A 47 10.70 24.27 -13.88
C VAL A 47 9.64 23.60 -14.73
N THR A 48 9.14 22.45 -14.27
CA THR A 48 8.04 21.75 -14.90
C THR A 48 6.71 22.40 -14.53
N GLY A 49 5.82 22.52 -15.51
CA GLY A 49 4.43 22.90 -15.32
C GLY A 49 3.51 22.13 -16.26
N VAL A 50 2.22 22.40 -16.13
CA VAL A 50 1.16 21.88 -17.00
C VAL A 50 0.35 23.05 -17.52
N VAL A 51 0.11 23.08 -18.82
CA VAL A 51 -0.79 24.06 -19.46
C VAL A 51 -2.20 23.81 -18.95
N TRP A 52 -2.74 24.74 -18.18
CA TRP A 52 -4.04 24.58 -17.51
C TRP A 52 -5.20 25.13 -18.34
N GLY A 53 -4.94 26.08 -19.23
CA GLY A 53 -5.95 26.73 -20.05
C GLY A 53 -5.41 27.98 -20.75
N PRO A 54 -6.29 28.82 -21.34
CA PRO A 54 -5.90 30.12 -21.89
C PRO A 54 -5.35 31.04 -20.79
N GLY A 55 -4.38 31.88 -21.13
CA GLY A 55 -3.85 32.86 -20.17
C GLY A 55 -4.84 33.97 -19.85
N GLU A 56 -4.79 34.49 -18.64
CA GLU A 56 -5.66 35.59 -18.18
C GLU A 56 -5.23 36.94 -18.77
N GLY A 57 -3.93 37.17 -18.89
CA GLY A 57 -3.37 38.45 -19.33
C GLY A 57 -3.51 39.55 -18.26
N GLY A 58 -3.74 40.80 -18.70
CA GLY A 58 -3.86 41.96 -17.79
C GLY A 58 -2.52 42.64 -17.43
N TYR A 59 -1.46 42.35 -18.19
CA TYR A 59 -0.14 42.96 -18.07
C TYR A 59 0.52 43.10 -19.45
N ASP A 60 1.63 43.83 -19.51
CA ASP A 60 2.39 44.04 -20.74
C ASP A 60 2.88 42.70 -21.34
N LEU A 61 2.28 42.32 -22.47
CA LEU A 61 2.57 41.09 -23.21
C LEU A 61 4.02 41.03 -23.72
N ALA A 62 4.71 42.16 -23.82
CA ALA A 62 6.14 42.19 -24.17
C ALA A 62 7.02 41.57 -23.06
N ARG A 63 6.55 41.60 -21.79
CA ARG A 63 7.28 41.03 -20.64
C ARG A 63 7.04 39.54 -20.44
N VAL A 64 6.08 38.97 -21.18
CA VAL A 64 5.70 37.56 -21.07
C VAL A 64 6.73 36.69 -21.75
N ARG A 65 7.26 35.74 -20.99
CA ARG A 65 8.23 34.76 -21.46
C ARG A 65 7.52 33.62 -22.18
N SER A 66 8.22 32.98 -23.11
CA SER A 66 7.72 31.78 -23.79
C SER A 66 7.99 30.53 -22.96
N VAL A 67 7.13 29.53 -23.14
CA VAL A 67 7.44 28.14 -22.78
C VAL A 67 8.74 27.71 -23.48
N ILE A 68 9.61 26.99 -22.77
CA ILE A 68 10.92 26.55 -23.31
C ILE A 68 10.70 25.39 -24.29
N ARG A 69 9.90 24.40 -23.89
CA ARG A 69 9.52 23.24 -24.70
C ARG A 69 8.32 22.50 -24.10
N VAL A 70 7.60 21.78 -24.95
CA VAL A 70 6.64 20.75 -24.56
C VAL A 70 7.42 19.46 -24.25
N LEU A 71 7.06 18.78 -23.16
CA LEU A 71 7.67 17.51 -22.75
C LEU A 71 7.01 16.34 -23.49
N ASP A 72 7.78 15.28 -23.76
CA ASP A 72 7.27 14.03 -24.35
C ASP A 72 6.48 13.22 -23.32
N ALA A 73 5.24 13.66 -23.07
CA ALA A 73 4.29 13.01 -22.18
C ALA A 73 2.86 13.23 -22.69
N VAL A 74 1.99 12.23 -22.49
CA VAL A 74 0.57 12.36 -22.79
C VAL A 74 0.00 13.54 -22.02
N PRO A 75 -0.76 14.46 -22.66
CA PRO A 75 -1.35 15.59 -21.97
C PRO A 75 -2.22 15.16 -20.78
N MET A 76 -2.12 15.90 -19.68
CA MET A 76 -2.97 15.73 -18.51
C MET A 76 -4.43 15.97 -18.88
N ARG A 77 -5.25 14.95 -18.70
CA ARG A 77 -6.67 15.02 -19.02
C ARG A 77 -7.47 15.84 -18.02
N ASP A 78 -8.65 16.30 -18.44
CA ASP A 78 -9.55 17.11 -17.62
C ASP A 78 -10.05 16.37 -16.37
N GLU A 79 -10.19 15.05 -16.44
CA GLU A 79 -10.58 14.24 -15.28
C GLU A 79 -9.51 14.33 -14.17
N VAL A 80 -8.23 14.33 -14.54
CA VAL A 80 -7.11 14.49 -13.60
C VAL A 80 -7.05 15.92 -13.08
N LYS A 81 -7.19 16.93 -13.96
CA LYS A 81 -7.24 18.34 -13.53
C LYS A 81 -8.35 18.60 -12.52
N THR A 82 -9.55 18.10 -12.82
CA THR A 82 -10.74 18.20 -11.95
C THR A 82 -10.52 17.48 -10.63
N PHE A 83 -9.93 16.29 -10.66
CA PHE A 83 -9.60 15.54 -9.45
C PHE A 83 -8.61 16.30 -8.56
N LEU A 84 -7.52 16.83 -9.13
CA LEU A 84 -6.53 17.61 -8.38
C LEU A 84 -7.15 18.88 -7.79
N ALA A 85 -8.00 19.59 -8.54
CA ALA A 85 -8.68 20.80 -8.08
C ALA A 85 -9.66 20.53 -6.93
N ARG A 86 -10.52 19.52 -7.07
CA ARG A 86 -11.47 19.15 -6.00
C ARG A 86 -10.77 18.60 -4.76
N ALA A 87 -9.71 17.81 -4.95
CA ALA A 87 -8.88 17.35 -3.84
C ALA A 87 -8.22 18.53 -3.13
N ALA A 88 -7.62 19.47 -3.88
CA ALA A 88 -6.99 20.67 -3.34
C ALA A 88 -7.95 21.51 -2.50
N GLU A 89 -9.14 21.77 -3.02
CA GLU A 89 -10.19 22.52 -2.34
C GLU A 89 -10.61 21.81 -1.04
N TYR A 90 -10.91 20.52 -1.11
CA TYR A 90 -11.34 19.73 0.05
C TYR A 90 -10.27 19.65 1.14
N THR A 91 -9.00 19.52 0.77
CA THR A 91 -7.89 19.38 1.71
C THR A 91 -7.16 20.69 2.00
N LEU A 92 -7.68 21.83 1.52
CA LEU A 92 -7.07 23.16 1.61
C LEU A 92 -5.58 23.14 1.22
N THR A 93 -5.25 22.36 0.19
CA THR A 93 -3.86 22.16 -0.25
C THR A 93 -3.58 23.01 -1.48
N PRO A 94 -2.45 23.74 -1.53
CA PRO A 94 -2.08 24.50 -2.72
C PRO A 94 -2.00 23.62 -3.98
N MET A 95 -2.54 24.12 -5.09
CA MET A 95 -2.58 23.37 -6.36
C MET A 95 -1.19 22.94 -6.86
N SER A 96 -0.15 23.72 -6.59
CA SER A 96 1.23 23.34 -6.90
C SER A 96 1.72 22.09 -6.15
N ALA A 97 1.23 21.86 -4.93
CA ALA A 97 1.54 20.66 -4.15
C ALA A 97 0.73 19.45 -4.65
N MET A 98 -0.53 19.65 -5.02
CA MET A 98 -1.34 18.61 -5.69
C MET A 98 -0.75 18.20 -7.04
N LEU A 99 -0.33 19.18 -7.86
CA LEU A 99 0.32 18.91 -9.14
C LEU A 99 1.61 18.10 -8.95
N ARG A 100 2.39 18.38 -7.90
CA ARG A 100 3.58 17.58 -7.55
C ARG A 100 3.26 16.12 -7.26
N LEU A 101 2.06 15.77 -6.79
CA LEU A 101 1.70 14.36 -6.62
C LEU A 101 1.50 13.66 -7.97
N ALA A 102 0.89 14.34 -8.94
CA ALA A 102 0.65 13.81 -10.28
C ALA A 102 1.90 13.80 -11.17
N THR A 103 2.90 14.63 -10.89
CA THR A 103 4.11 14.78 -11.74
C THR A 103 5.38 14.14 -11.18
N ARG A 104 5.25 13.26 -10.18
CA ARG A 104 6.35 12.47 -9.57
C ARG A 104 6.89 11.35 -10.48
N SER A 105 7.06 11.64 -11.77
CA SER A 105 7.76 10.75 -12.71
C SER A 105 9.25 11.11 -12.77
N PRO A 106 10.16 10.18 -12.47
CA PRO A 106 11.60 10.43 -12.56
C PRO A 106 12.01 10.70 -14.00
N GLY A 107 12.73 11.79 -14.26
CA GLY A 107 13.21 12.10 -15.60
C GLY A 107 12.10 12.50 -16.58
N LEU A 108 10.97 13.04 -16.10
CA LEU A 108 9.88 13.55 -16.96
C LEU A 108 10.34 14.61 -17.98
N GLY A 109 11.43 15.32 -17.67
CA GLY A 109 12.07 16.28 -18.58
C GLY A 109 13.20 15.71 -19.42
N ASP A 110 13.58 14.45 -19.23
CA ASP A 110 14.66 13.83 -19.97
C ASP A 110 14.19 13.46 -21.39
N PRO A 111 15.07 13.53 -22.40
CA PRO A 111 14.73 13.02 -23.72
C PRO A 111 14.36 11.52 -23.65
N PRO A 112 13.60 11.01 -24.63
CA PRO A 112 13.30 9.58 -24.72
C PRO A 112 14.59 8.77 -24.61
N SER A 113 14.76 8.06 -23.50
CA SER A 113 15.99 7.28 -23.31
C SER A 113 15.89 6.07 -24.22
N LEU A 114 16.67 6.08 -25.29
CA LEU A 114 16.85 4.92 -26.14
C LEU A 114 17.78 3.94 -25.41
N ARG A 115 17.43 2.66 -25.42
CA ARG A 115 18.34 1.59 -25.03
C ARG A 115 18.76 0.84 -26.28
N THR A 116 20.03 0.46 -26.33
CA THR A 116 20.53 -0.42 -27.37
C THR A 116 20.02 -1.84 -27.10
N VAL A 117 19.29 -2.40 -28.06
CA VAL A 117 18.87 -3.80 -28.09
C VAL A 117 19.49 -4.52 -29.29
N TYR A 118 19.58 -5.83 -29.17
CA TYR A 118 20.20 -6.73 -30.13
C TYR A 118 19.15 -7.74 -30.59
N ARG A 119 18.96 -7.86 -31.90
CA ARG A 119 18.04 -8.82 -32.51
C ARG A 119 18.68 -9.52 -33.69
N ARG A 120 17.98 -10.48 -34.28
CA ARG A 120 18.43 -11.15 -35.49
C ARG A 120 18.65 -10.13 -36.62
N GLY A 121 19.87 -10.07 -37.14
CA GLY A 121 20.24 -9.18 -38.24
C GLY A 121 19.89 -9.76 -39.61
N THR A 122 20.08 -8.97 -40.66
CA THR A 122 19.73 -9.32 -42.04
C THR A 122 20.70 -10.32 -42.67
N THR A 123 21.92 -10.45 -42.14
CA THR A 123 22.90 -11.42 -42.65
C THR A 123 22.60 -12.81 -42.08
N GLU A 124 22.39 -13.81 -42.93
CA GLU A 124 22.00 -15.16 -42.49
C GLU A 124 23.11 -15.89 -41.70
N ALA A 125 24.39 -15.70 -42.03
CA ALA A 125 25.49 -16.42 -41.40
C ALA A 125 26.75 -15.57 -41.18
N PRO A 126 27.52 -15.82 -40.11
CA PRO A 126 28.82 -15.20 -39.89
C PRO A 126 29.90 -15.81 -40.80
N ASP A 127 30.97 -15.05 -41.06
CA ASP A 127 32.11 -15.49 -41.89
C ASP A 127 32.79 -16.78 -41.40
N ARG A 128 32.63 -17.08 -40.11
CA ARG A 128 33.12 -18.31 -39.50
C ARG A 128 32.19 -18.75 -38.39
N TRP A 129 31.74 -20.00 -38.45
CA TRP A 129 31.02 -20.63 -37.36
C TRP A 129 31.96 -21.08 -36.24
N THR A 130 31.62 -20.70 -35.03
CA THR A 130 32.17 -21.24 -33.78
C THR A 130 31.00 -21.65 -32.89
N ASP A 131 31.23 -22.54 -31.92
CA ASP A 131 30.15 -22.98 -31.03
C ASP A 131 29.52 -21.80 -30.27
N ALA A 132 30.32 -20.82 -29.88
CA ALA A 132 29.83 -19.59 -29.26
C ALA A 132 28.92 -18.78 -30.20
N ARG A 133 29.28 -18.64 -31.48
CA ARG A 133 28.45 -17.92 -32.47
C ARG A 133 27.17 -18.68 -32.80
N ARG A 134 27.24 -20.02 -32.88
CA ARG A 134 26.05 -20.88 -33.07
C ARG A 134 25.06 -20.73 -31.94
N ARG A 135 25.51 -20.67 -30.68
CA ARG A 135 24.63 -20.45 -29.53
C ARG A 135 23.94 -19.08 -29.57
N VAL A 136 24.65 -18.01 -29.93
CA VAL A 136 24.03 -16.67 -30.05
C VAL A 136 22.96 -16.64 -31.14
N VAL A 137 23.27 -17.17 -32.34
CA VAL A 137 22.30 -17.20 -33.45
C VAL A 137 21.13 -18.13 -33.12
N GLY A 138 21.40 -19.32 -32.57
CA GLY A 138 20.37 -20.26 -32.13
C GLY A 138 19.44 -19.67 -31.06
N THR A 139 19.97 -18.90 -30.11
CA THR A 139 19.15 -18.16 -29.13
C THR A 139 18.25 -17.15 -29.84
N LEU A 140 18.79 -16.33 -30.75
CA LEU A 140 17.97 -15.34 -31.46
C LEU A 140 16.89 -15.97 -32.36
N ASP A 141 17.18 -17.12 -32.98
CA ASP A 141 16.25 -17.85 -33.83
C ASP A 141 15.16 -18.56 -32.99
N GLU A 142 15.51 -19.12 -31.83
CA GLU A 142 14.58 -19.75 -30.87
C GLU A 142 13.54 -18.74 -30.35
N TYR A 143 13.98 -17.53 -30.03
CA TYR A 143 13.12 -16.48 -29.48
C TYR A 143 12.43 -15.60 -30.55
N GLY A 144 12.49 -15.99 -31.83
CA GLY A 144 11.50 -15.62 -32.86
C GLY A 144 11.10 -14.14 -32.95
N GLY A 145 12.07 -13.23 -33.09
CA GLY A 145 11.80 -11.79 -33.31
C GLY A 145 11.86 -10.90 -32.05
N LEU A 146 12.15 -11.47 -30.88
CA LEU A 146 12.45 -10.71 -29.67
C LEU A 146 13.80 -9.97 -29.77
N SER A 147 13.95 -8.93 -28.95
CA SER A 147 15.17 -8.12 -28.84
C SER A 147 15.70 -8.15 -27.41
N PHE A 148 17.02 -8.20 -27.26
CA PHE A 148 17.69 -8.40 -25.97
C PHE A 148 18.66 -7.26 -25.68
N THR A 149 18.96 -6.96 -24.42
CA THR A 149 20.14 -6.17 -24.09
C THR A 149 21.42 -7.00 -24.34
N LEU A 150 22.57 -6.32 -24.43
CA LEU A 150 23.85 -7.00 -24.66
C LEU A 150 24.17 -8.04 -23.58
N GLY A 151 23.82 -7.76 -22.33
CA GLY A 151 24.05 -8.64 -21.19
C GLY A 151 23.14 -9.87 -21.24
N GLU A 152 21.84 -9.67 -21.41
CA GLU A 152 20.84 -10.75 -21.50
C GLU A 152 21.18 -11.74 -22.62
N LEU A 153 21.51 -11.25 -23.81
CA LEU A 153 21.85 -12.13 -24.94
C LEU A 153 23.14 -12.92 -24.70
N ALA A 154 24.14 -12.28 -24.08
CA ALA A 154 25.39 -12.96 -23.74
C ALA A 154 25.18 -14.04 -22.68
N GLU A 155 24.32 -13.77 -21.69
CA GLU A 155 23.96 -14.71 -20.62
C GLU A 155 23.15 -15.90 -21.15
N LEU A 156 22.06 -15.64 -21.88
CA LEU A 156 21.20 -16.69 -22.46
C LEU A 156 21.98 -17.62 -23.40
N ALA A 157 22.88 -17.06 -24.22
CA ALA A 157 23.71 -17.85 -25.12
C ALA A 157 24.96 -18.47 -24.44
N ALA A 158 25.19 -18.18 -23.15
CA ALA A 158 26.38 -18.57 -22.40
C ALA A 158 27.69 -18.20 -23.14
N VAL A 159 27.86 -16.92 -23.46
CA VAL A 159 29.04 -16.35 -24.14
C VAL A 159 29.44 -15.00 -23.52
N SER A 160 30.61 -14.49 -23.93
CA SER A 160 31.00 -13.11 -23.61
C SER A 160 30.31 -12.10 -24.52
N THR A 161 30.12 -10.87 -24.03
CA THR A 161 29.56 -9.74 -24.80
C THR A 161 30.37 -9.41 -26.07
N SER A 162 31.66 -9.76 -26.10
CA SER A 162 32.51 -9.61 -27.29
C SER A 162 32.09 -10.50 -28.46
N VAL A 163 31.53 -11.68 -28.21
CA VAL A 163 31.01 -12.57 -29.26
C VAL A 163 29.81 -11.94 -29.94
N VAL A 164 28.88 -11.39 -29.15
CA VAL A 164 27.69 -10.67 -29.64
C VAL A 164 28.11 -9.46 -30.47
N LYS A 165 29.01 -8.60 -29.95
CA LYS A 165 29.54 -7.45 -30.71
C LYS A 165 30.26 -7.85 -32.00
N GLY A 166 30.93 -9.00 -32.00
CA GLY A 166 31.56 -9.56 -33.20
C GLY A 166 30.53 -9.93 -34.29
N LEU A 167 29.40 -10.51 -33.90
CA LEU A 167 28.30 -10.82 -34.82
C LEU A 167 27.55 -9.57 -35.30
N VAL A 168 27.51 -8.51 -34.48
CA VAL A 168 26.97 -7.21 -34.89
C VAL A 168 27.78 -6.60 -36.03
N LYS A 169 29.12 -6.63 -35.94
CA LYS A 169 30.01 -6.15 -37.01
C LYS A 169 29.81 -6.88 -38.34
N GLN A 170 29.31 -8.13 -38.30
CA GLN A 170 29.05 -8.95 -39.48
C GLN A 170 27.59 -8.84 -39.97
N GLY A 171 26.75 -8.03 -39.32
CA GLY A 171 25.34 -7.87 -39.68
C GLY A 171 24.45 -9.09 -39.37
N VAL A 172 24.99 -10.12 -38.71
CA VAL A 172 24.25 -11.33 -38.29
C VAL A 172 23.34 -11.03 -37.09
N VAL A 173 23.77 -10.08 -36.25
CA VAL A 173 22.99 -9.49 -35.18
C VAL A 173 22.80 -8.01 -35.50
N ALA A 174 21.58 -7.50 -35.46
CA ALA A 174 21.32 -6.08 -35.59
C ALA A 174 21.38 -5.41 -34.22
N GLU A 175 22.04 -4.24 -34.17
CA GLU A 175 22.06 -3.35 -33.02
C GLU A 175 21.10 -2.20 -33.29
N GLU A 176 20.08 -2.03 -32.44
CA GLU A 176 19.02 -1.06 -32.65
C GLU A 176 18.71 -0.25 -31.41
N ALA A 177 18.36 1.01 -31.63
CA ALA A 177 17.83 1.86 -30.58
C ALA A 177 16.33 1.54 -30.38
N SER A 178 15.99 0.95 -29.25
CA SER A 178 14.60 0.74 -28.81
C SER A 178 14.24 1.72 -27.70
N PRO A 179 12.99 2.18 -27.59
CA PRO A 179 12.51 2.82 -26.38
C PRO A 179 12.83 1.95 -25.16
N ARG A 180 13.37 2.58 -24.11
CA ARG A 180 13.62 1.89 -22.84
C ARG A 180 12.33 1.51 -22.12
N ASP A 181 11.30 2.34 -22.27
CA ASP A 181 10.00 2.17 -21.64
C ASP A 181 9.06 1.48 -22.65
N LEU A 182 8.88 0.16 -22.49
CA LEU A 182 7.95 -0.63 -23.30
C LEU A 182 6.61 -0.79 -22.58
N PRO A 183 5.50 -1.02 -23.30
CA PRO A 183 4.22 -1.42 -22.69
C PRO A 183 4.38 -2.61 -21.75
N TYR A 184 3.49 -2.72 -20.77
CA TYR A 184 3.41 -3.91 -19.93
C TYR A 184 2.84 -5.07 -20.76
N PRO A 185 3.20 -6.32 -20.44
CA PRO A 185 2.58 -7.47 -21.08
C PRO A 185 1.05 -7.43 -20.93
N ARG A 186 0.35 -7.92 -21.94
CA ARG A 186 -1.12 -7.98 -21.91
C ARG A 186 -1.56 -8.99 -20.85
N LEU A 187 -2.44 -8.53 -19.96
CA LEU A 187 -3.11 -9.36 -18.96
C LEU A 187 -4.30 -10.06 -19.62
N ASP A 188 -4.39 -11.38 -19.49
CA ASP A 188 -5.48 -12.18 -20.04
C ASP A 188 -6.52 -12.51 -18.95
N PRO A 189 -7.73 -11.92 -19.00
CA PRO A 189 -8.79 -12.20 -18.04
C PRO A 189 -9.30 -13.66 -18.05
N GLY A 190 -8.93 -14.49 -19.04
CA GLY A 190 -9.39 -15.88 -19.19
C GLY A 190 -8.52 -16.98 -18.57
N ILE A 191 -7.28 -16.71 -18.13
CA ILE A 191 -6.31 -17.79 -17.80
C ILE A 191 -6.57 -18.48 -16.45
N GLY A 192 -6.61 -17.72 -15.34
CA GLY A 192 -6.37 -18.29 -14.00
C GLY A 192 -7.46 -18.06 -12.97
N GLY A 193 -8.73 -17.99 -13.39
CA GLY A 193 -9.86 -17.82 -12.46
C GLY A 193 -10.00 -19.00 -11.49
N LYS A 194 -10.22 -18.71 -10.20
CA LYS A 194 -10.60 -19.73 -9.21
C LYS A 194 -12.10 -19.93 -9.20
N ALA A 195 -12.55 -21.16 -8.89
CA ALA A 195 -13.97 -21.42 -8.69
C ALA A 195 -14.48 -20.64 -7.46
N LEU A 196 -15.48 -19.78 -7.68
CA LEU A 196 -16.13 -19.00 -6.62
C LEU A 196 -17.32 -19.78 -6.06
N THR A 197 -17.51 -19.71 -4.74
CA THR A 197 -18.66 -20.31 -4.04
C THR A 197 -19.85 -19.35 -4.03
N GLY A 198 -21.06 -19.82 -3.71
CA GLY A 198 -22.33 -19.07 -3.81
C GLY A 198 -22.25 -17.56 -3.60
N GLU A 199 -22.02 -17.11 -2.35
CA GLU A 199 -21.93 -15.67 -2.02
C GLU A 199 -20.82 -14.94 -2.80
N GLN A 200 -19.69 -15.60 -3.06
CA GLN A 200 -18.58 -15.03 -3.81
C GLN A 200 -18.94 -14.81 -5.27
N ALA A 201 -19.61 -15.79 -5.90
CA ALA A 201 -20.05 -15.72 -7.29
C ALA A 201 -21.12 -14.64 -7.48
N ASP A 202 -22.05 -14.51 -6.54
CA ASP A 202 -23.06 -13.45 -6.55
C ASP A 202 -22.43 -12.06 -6.39
N ALA A 203 -21.52 -11.90 -5.41
CA ALA A 203 -20.81 -10.65 -5.23
C ALA A 203 -19.96 -10.29 -6.47
N ALA A 204 -19.25 -11.26 -7.05
CA ALA A 204 -18.47 -11.06 -8.26
C ALA A 204 -19.35 -10.64 -9.44
N ARG A 205 -20.54 -11.23 -9.60
CA ARG A 205 -21.49 -10.87 -10.64
C ARG A 205 -21.92 -9.40 -10.52
N VAL A 206 -22.33 -8.95 -9.34
CA VAL A 206 -22.69 -7.54 -9.08
C VAL A 206 -21.54 -6.61 -9.44
N LEU A 207 -20.32 -6.90 -8.97
CA LEU A 207 -19.15 -6.06 -9.27
C LEU A 207 -18.81 -6.02 -10.77
N ARG A 208 -18.90 -7.16 -11.48
CA ARG A 208 -18.68 -7.23 -12.93
C ARG A 208 -19.73 -6.43 -13.71
N GLU A 209 -20.99 -6.53 -13.31
CA GLU A 209 -22.10 -5.76 -13.91
C GLU A 209 -21.90 -4.26 -13.71
N GLY A 210 -21.52 -3.83 -12.51
CA GLY A 210 -21.17 -2.43 -12.23
C GLY A 210 -20.05 -1.90 -13.13
N VAL A 211 -18.97 -2.67 -13.32
CA VAL A 211 -17.86 -2.26 -14.20
C VAL A 211 -18.32 -2.15 -15.66
N LYS A 212 -19.14 -3.10 -16.12
CA LYS A 212 -19.69 -3.11 -17.49
C LYS A 212 -20.65 -1.96 -17.76
N ALA A 213 -21.34 -1.45 -16.75
CA ALA A 213 -22.27 -0.33 -16.87
C ALA A 213 -21.59 1.01 -17.24
N ARG A 214 -20.27 1.13 -17.04
CA ARG A 214 -19.47 2.35 -17.34
C ARG A 214 -20.02 3.63 -16.70
N ASN A 215 -20.64 3.49 -15.53
CA ASN A 215 -21.05 4.61 -14.69
C ASN A 215 -20.28 4.58 -13.37
N TYR A 216 -20.46 5.62 -12.57
CA TYR A 216 -19.93 5.65 -11.21
C TYR A 216 -20.77 4.78 -10.27
N GLY A 217 -20.08 4.03 -9.40
CA GLY A 217 -20.68 3.25 -8.32
C GLY A 217 -19.64 2.96 -7.25
N THR A 218 -20.05 2.82 -5.99
CA THR A 218 -19.18 2.47 -4.88
C THR A 218 -19.77 1.31 -4.10
N THR A 219 -18.98 0.26 -3.94
CA THR A 219 -19.37 -0.97 -3.26
C THR A 219 -18.44 -1.22 -2.07
N LEU A 220 -19.02 -1.41 -0.88
CA LEU A 220 -18.35 -1.96 0.28
C LEU A 220 -18.43 -3.49 0.24
N LEU A 221 -17.31 -4.15 -0.05
CA LEU A 221 -17.16 -5.60 0.00
C LEU A 221 -16.68 -6.01 1.40
N LYS A 222 -17.63 -6.31 2.29
CA LYS A 222 -17.35 -6.80 3.64
C LYS A 222 -17.19 -8.32 3.60
N GLY A 223 -16.05 -8.83 4.05
CA GLY A 223 -15.85 -10.28 4.12
C GLY A 223 -14.80 -10.66 5.15
N VAL A 224 -15.13 -11.64 6.00
CA VAL A 224 -14.20 -12.11 7.05
C VAL A 224 -12.84 -12.49 6.48
N THR A 225 -11.77 -12.44 7.28
CA THR A 225 -10.44 -12.84 6.84
C THR A 225 -10.47 -14.26 6.29
N GLY A 226 -9.99 -14.46 5.06
CA GLY A 226 -10.05 -15.74 4.37
C GLY A 226 -11.32 -15.98 3.54
N SER A 227 -12.31 -15.09 3.53
CA SER A 227 -13.57 -15.22 2.74
C SER A 227 -13.41 -15.12 1.22
N GLY A 228 -12.20 -14.95 0.70
CA GLY A 228 -11.96 -14.84 -0.74
C GLY A 228 -12.31 -13.48 -1.37
N LYS A 229 -12.38 -12.39 -0.58
CA LYS A 229 -12.56 -11.01 -1.09
C LYS A 229 -11.69 -10.70 -2.31
N THR A 230 -10.43 -11.12 -2.24
CA THR A 230 -9.46 -10.95 -3.32
C THR A 230 -9.90 -11.60 -4.62
N GLU A 231 -10.36 -12.86 -4.58
CA GLU A 231 -10.83 -13.54 -5.78
C GLU A 231 -12.10 -12.85 -6.34
N VAL A 232 -12.98 -12.36 -5.47
CA VAL A 232 -14.19 -11.64 -5.85
C VAL A 232 -13.89 -10.32 -6.57
N TYR A 233 -13.02 -9.46 -6.03
CA TYR A 233 -12.69 -8.21 -6.73
C TYR A 233 -11.77 -8.42 -7.94
N LEU A 234 -11.01 -9.52 -8.00
CA LEU A 234 -10.23 -9.86 -9.20
C LEU A 234 -11.14 -10.20 -10.39
N GLU A 235 -12.37 -10.66 -10.16
CA GLU A 235 -13.38 -10.77 -11.22
C GLU A 235 -13.87 -9.41 -11.73
N ALA A 236 -13.96 -8.39 -10.85
CA ALA A 236 -14.22 -7.01 -11.27
C ALA A 236 -13.05 -6.45 -12.10
N VAL A 237 -11.81 -6.75 -11.71
CA VAL A 237 -10.60 -6.43 -12.49
C VAL A 237 -10.66 -7.13 -13.85
N ALA A 238 -11.01 -8.41 -13.91
CA ALA A 238 -11.16 -9.13 -15.16
C ALA A 238 -12.18 -8.47 -16.09
N ALA A 239 -13.37 -8.08 -15.58
CA ALA A 239 -14.36 -7.34 -16.35
C ALA A 239 -13.86 -5.96 -16.83
N CYS A 240 -13.03 -5.27 -16.04
CA CYS A 240 -12.42 -4.01 -16.43
C CYS A 240 -11.46 -4.22 -17.62
N LEU A 241 -10.60 -5.23 -17.52
CA LEU A 241 -9.65 -5.61 -18.57
C LEU A 241 -10.34 -6.08 -19.85
N GLU A 242 -11.42 -6.89 -19.73
CA GLU A 242 -12.30 -7.30 -20.85
C GLU A 242 -12.85 -6.08 -21.61
N SER A 243 -13.17 -5.00 -20.88
CA SER A 243 -13.71 -3.76 -21.46
C SER A 243 -12.64 -2.83 -22.07
N GLY A 244 -11.36 -3.20 -22.00
CA GLY A 244 -10.22 -2.41 -22.47
C GLY A 244 -9.88 -1.21 -21.59
N ARG A 245 -10.47 -1.10 -20.39
CA ARG A 245 -10.24 -0.01 -19.44
C ARG A 245 -9.16 -0.38 -18.42
N GLN A 246 -8.51 0.63 -17.86
CA GLN A 246 -7.46 0.45 -16.86
C GLN A 246 -8.06 0.29 -15.46
N ALA A 247 -7.47 -0.61 -14.66
CA ALA A 247 -7.82 -0.83 -13.27
C ALA A 247 -6.68 -0.39 -12.33
N LEU A 248 -7.04 0.12 -11.16
CA LEU A 248 -6.13 0.43 -10.07
C LEU A 248 -6.49 -0.42 -8.85
N VAL A 249 -5.54 -1.18 -8.31
CA VAL A 249 -5.66 -1.83 -7.01
C VAL A 249 -4.72 -1.15 -6.02
N LEU A 250 -5.31 -0.53 -5.00
CA LEU A 250 -4.60 0.02 -3.87
C LEU A 250 -4.49 -1.04 -2.77
N LEU A 251 -3.27 -1.23 -2.28
CA LEU A 251 -2.96 -2.10 -1.13
C LEU A 251 -2.35 -1.25 -0.01
N PRO A 252 -2.55 -1.63 1.27
CA PRO A 252 -1.82 -1.01 2.35
C PRO A 252 -0.38 -1.50 2.34
N GLU A 253 0.58 -0.57 2.35
CA GLU A 253 2.01 -0.85 2.55
C GLU A 253 2.71 -1.72 1.49
N ILE A 254 4.05 -1.64 1.44
CA ILE A 254 4.88 -2.26 0.40
C ILE A 254 4.91 -3.78 0.51
N ALA A 255 4.89 -4.32 1.74
CA ALA A 255 5.11 -5.74 2.02
C ALA A 255 4.02 -6.66 1.43
N LEU A 256 2.82 -6.11 1.24
CA LEU A 256 1.64 -6.82 0.70
C LEU A 256 1.65 -6.98 -0.83
N THR A 257 2.60 -6.34 -1.53
CA THR A 257 2.65 -6.37 -2.99
C THR A 257 3.13 -7.72 -3.53
N ALA A 258 4.18 -8.35 -3.00
CA ALA A 258 4.80 -9.52 -3.65
C ALA A 258 3.86 -10.75 -3.78
N GLU A 259 3.13 -11.11 -2.72
CA GLU A 259 2.15 -12.20 -2.77
C GLU A 259 0.99 -11.85 -3.71
N PHE A 260 0.51 -10.60 -3.63
CA PHE A 260 -0.58 -10.13 -4.48
C PHE A 260 -0.17 -10.12 -5.97
N LEU A 261 1.04 -9.68 -6.29
CA LEU A 261 1.58 -9.67 -7.66
C LEU A 261 1.70 -11.07 -8.23
N THR A 262 2.14 -12.04 -7.41
CA THR A 262 2.19 -13.45 -7.82
C THR A 262 0.78 -14.00 -8.08
N ARG A 263 -0.21 -13.57 -7.29
CA ARG A 263 -1.62 -13.92 -7.51
C ARG A 263 -2.18 -13.30 -8.79
N VAL A 264 -1.85 -12.04 -9.07
CA VAL A 264 -2.23 -11.36 -10.33
C VAL A 264 -1.59 -12.07 -11.53
N GLU A 265 -0.31 -12.42 -11.44
CA GLU A 265 0.40 -13.18 -12.46
C GLU A 265 -0.24 -14.56 -12.71
N ALA A 266 -0.61 -15.28 -11.64
CA ALA A 266 -1.36 -16.53 -11.78
C ALA A 266 -2.76 -16.32 -12.39
N ARG A 267 -3.46 -15.24 -12.02
CA ARG A 267 -4.84 -14.95 -12.48
C ARG A 267 -4.90 -14.50 -13.95
N PHE A 268 -3.89 -13.77 -14.41
CA PHE A 268 -3.91 -13.06 -15.70
C PHE A 268 -2.73 -13.38 -16.63
N GLY A 269 -1.84 -14.29 -16.23
CA GLY A 269 -0.68 -14.75 -17.03
C GLY A 269 0.51 -13.80 -17.09
N ALA A 270 0.43 -12.60 -16.49
CA ALA A 270 1.53 -11.65 -16.45
C ALA A 270 1.45 -10.73 -15.23
N ARG A 271 2.57 -10.07 -14.91
CA ARG A 271 2.65 -9.09 -13.82
C ARG A 271 2.04 -7.74 -14.20
N PRO A 272 1.35 -7.05 -13.26
CA PRO A 272 0.84 -5.71 -13.47
C PRO A 272 1.95 -4.65 -13.32
N ALA A 273 1.61 -3.38 -13.60
CA ALA A 273 2.49 -2.27 -13.27
C ALA A 273 2.50 -2.01 -11.76
N GLU A 274 3.68 -1.82 -11.18
CA GLU A 274 3.88 -1.59 -9.75
C GLU A 274 4.11 -0.09 -9.44
N TRP A 275 3.45 0.43 -8.39
CA TRP A 275 3.66 1.81 -7.95
C TRP A 275 3.75 1.95 -6.42
N HIS A 276 4.97 1.93 -5.89
CA HIS A 276 5.26 2.17 -4.48
C HIS A 276 6.71 2.67 -4.30
N SER A 277 7.10 2.99 -3.07
CA SER A 277 8.43 3.55 -2.76
C SER A 277 9.60 2.59 -2.99
N GLY A 278 9.33 1.27 -2.97
CA GLY A 278 10.31 0.22 -3.28
C GLY A 278 10.59 0.01 -4.77
N VAL A 279 9.79 0.62 -5.67
CA VAL A 279 9.98 0.49 -7.12
C VAL A 279 11.16 1.36 -7.58
N THR A 280 12.00 0.80 -8.46
CA THR A 280 13.15 1.52 -9.01
C THR A 280 12.71 2.79 -9.76
N MET A 281 13.61 3.77 -9.91
CA MET A 281 13.24 5.03 -10.59
C MET A 281 12.98 4.81 -12.09
N THR A 282 13.66 3.83 -12.70
CA THR A 282 13.40 3.43 -14.10
C THR A 282 12.01 2.84 -14.24
N GLU A 283 11.64 1.91 -13.36
CA GLU A 283 10.32 1.26 -13.42
C GLU A 283 9.19 2.23 -13.07
N ARG A 284 9.39 3.16 -12.13
CA ARG A 284 8.43 4.25 -11.89
C ARG A 284 8.24 5.14 -13.12
N ARG A 285 9.32 5.49 -13.83
CA ARG A 285 9.20 6.27 -15.07
C ARG A 285 8.38 5.52 -16.11
N ARG A 286 8.70 4.24 -16.33
CA ARG A 286 7.96 3.35 -17.25
C ARG A 286 6.49 3.26 -16.86
N ALA A 287 6.18 2.95 -15.60
CA ALA A 287 4.82 2.84 -15.10
C ALA A 287 4.03 4.13 -15.33
N TRP A 288 4.59 5.29 -14.95
CA TRP A 288 3.92 6.57 -15.14
C TRP A 288 3.62 6.86 -16.62
N LYS A 289 4.60 6.63 -17.51
CA LYS A 289 4.45 6.84 -18.96
C LYS A 289 3.41 5.89 -19.55
N MET A 290 3.53 4.59 -19.29
CA MET A 290 2.63 3.57 -19.81
C MET A 290 1.20 3.68 -19.26
N VAL A 291 1.01 4.19 -18.04
CA VAL A 291 -0.34 4.48 -17.53
C VAL A 291 -1.00 5.61 -18.32
N GLY A 292 -0.25 6.67 -18.64
CA GLY A 292 -0.71 7.77 -19.49
C GLY A 292 -0.98 7.39 -20.94
N GLU A 293 -0.20 6.47 -21.48
CA GLU A 293 -0.37 5.97 -22.86
C GLU A 293 -1.38 4.82 -22.97
N GLY A 294 -1.92 4.33 -21.83
CA GLY A 294 -2.78 3.14 -21.81
C GLY A 294 -2.05 1.80 -21.95
N GLY A 295 -0.71 1.82 -22.06
CA GLY A 295 0.16 0.63 -22.10
C GLY A 295 0.31 -0.13 -20.77
N ALA A 296 -0.39 0.28 -19.70
CA ALA A 296 -0.49 -0.43 -18.43
C ALA A 296 -1.96 -0.63 -18.04
N ALA A 297 -2.50 -1.84 -18.28
CA ALA A 297 -3.92 -2.13 -18.08
C ALA A 297 -4.33 -2.32 -16.60
N LEU A 298 -3.41 -2.76 -15.75
CA LEU A 298 -3.60 -2.89 -14.31
C LEU A 298 -2.41 -2.29 -13.58
N VAL A 299 -2.69 -1.41 -12.62
CA VAL A 299 -1.70 -0.87 -11.69
C VAL A 299 -2.00 -1.41 -10.30
N VAL A 300 -0.98 -1.95 -9.64
CA VAL A 300 -1.00 -2.30 -8.22
C VAL A 300 -0.07 -1.34 -7.50
N GLY A 301 -0.58 -0.63 -6.49
CA GLY A 301 0.24 0.37 -5.82
C GLY A 301 -0.23 0.78 -4.44
N ALA A 302 0.61 1.58 -3.80
CA ALA A 302 0.26 2.26 -2.56
C ALA A 302 -0.58 3.52 -2.84
N ARG A 303 -0.97 4.25 -1.78
CA ARG A 303 -1.80 5.47 -1.84
C ARG A 303 -1.47 6.47 -2.95
N SER A 304 -0.19 6.65 -3.30
CA SER A 304 0.25 7.62 -4.31
C SER A 304 -0.08 7.21 -5.75
N ALA A 305 -0.41 5.93 -6.00
CA ALA A 305 -0.83 5.46 -7.32
C ALA A 305 -2.13 6.13 -7.78
N LEU A 306 -2.91 6.65 -6.82
CA LEU A 306 -4.13 7.42 -7.07
C LEU A 306 -3.88 8.73 -7.83
N PHE A 307 -2.64 9.18 -8.01
CA PHE A 307 -2.33 10.40 -8.79
C PHE A 307 -1.74 10.11 -10.17
N LEU A 308 -1.63 8.83 -10.56
CA LEU A 308 -1.13 8.46 -11.88
C LEU A 308 -2.06 8.94 -13.00
N PRO A 309 -1.53 9.29 -14.18
CA PRO A 309 -2.30 9.90 -15.27
C PRO A 309 -3.05 8.86 -16.10
N PHE A 310 -3.92 8.04 -15.49
CA PHE A 310 -4.68 7.02 -16.23
C PHE A 310 -5.39 7.59 -17.45
N GLN A 311 -5.26 6.89 -18.57
CA GLN A 311 -5.87 7.24 -19.84
C GLN A 311 -7.37 6.91 -19.90
N ASP A 312 -7.77 5.77 -19.32
CA ASP A 312 -9.17 5.38 -19.15
C ASP A 312 -9.33 4.51 -17.88
N LEU A 313 -9.48 5.16 -16.73
CA LEU A 313 -9.66 4.47 -15.44
C LEU A 313 -11.09 3.99 -15.29
N GLY A 314 -11.31 2.67 -15.22
CA GLY A 314 -12.63 2.05 -15.09
C GLY A 314 -12.95 1.43 -13.74
N LEU A 315 -11.93 1.10 -12.95
CA LEU A 315 -12.09 0.47 -11.64
C LEU A 315 -10.99 0.93 -10.68
N ILE A 316 -11.37 1.23 -9.44
CA ILE A 316 -10.45 1.38 -8.32
C ILE A 316 -10.85 0.40 -7.22
N VAL A 317 -9.95 -0.51 -6.86
CA VAL A 317 -10.09 -1.36 -5.68
C VAL A 317 -9.24 -0.76 -4.56
N VAL A 318 -9.81 -0.61 -3.37
CA VAL A 318 -9.07 -0.26 -2.15
C VAL A 318 -9.16 -1.46 -1.22
N ASP A 319 -8.11 -2.27 -1.19
CA ASP A 319 -8.07 -3.43 -0.31
C ASP A 319 -7.70 -3.02 1.12
N GLU A 320 -8.26 -3.74 2.09
CA GLU A 320 -8.18 -3.40 3.51
C GLU A 320 -8.43 -1.89 3.76
N GLU A 321 -9.54 -1.36 3.21
CA GLU A 321 -9.85 0.10 3.15
C GLU A 321 -9.79 0.85 4.48
N HIS A 322 -9.91 0.13 5.60
CA HIS A 322 -9.82 0.66 6.95
C HIS A 322 -8.38 1.02 7.37
N ASP A 323 -7.36 0.55 6.64
CA ASP A 323 -5.96 0.72 7.02
C ASP A 323 -5.56 2.20 7.02
N THR A 324 -4.98 2.65 8.14
CA THR A 324 -4.58 4.05 8.36
C THR A 324 -3.47 4.52 7.41
N SER A 325 -2.73 3.60 6.79
CA SER A 325 -1.70 3.95 5.79
C SER A 325 -2.27 4.62 4.54
N TYR A 326 -3.59 4.57 4.31
CA TYR A 326 -4.23 5.38 3.26
C TYR A 326 -4.30 6.87 3.59
N LYS A 327 -4.14 7.28 4.85
CA LYS A 327 -4.05 8.68 5.26
C LYS A 327 -2.61 9.18 5.19
N GLN A 328 -2.35 10.14 4.30
CA GLN A 328 -1.09 10.89 4.27
C GLN A 328 -1.15 11.99 5.32
N GLU A 329 -0.18 11.97 6.25
CA GLU A 329 -0.09 12.91 7.38
C GLU A 329 1.06 13.93 7.22
N ASP A 330 1.87 13.80 6.17
CA ASP A 330 2.99 14.71 5.88
C ASP A 330 2.87 15.33 4.49
N GLY A 331 3.25 16.60 4.35
CA GLY A 331 3.14 17.35 3.11
C GLY A 331 1.70 17.58 2.65
N VAL A 332 1.24 16.83 1.66
CA VAL A 332 -0.13 16.95 1.13
C VAL A 332 -1.05 16.02 1.91
N LEU A 333 -1.97 16.57 2.69
CA LEU A 333 -2.82 15.80 3.59
C LEU A 333 -4.06 15.28 2.85
N TYR A 334 -4.13 13.97 2.57
CA TYR A 334 -5.29 13.35 1.93
C TYR A 334 -5.52 11.93 2.45
N ASN A 335 -6.74 11.42 2.31
CA ASN A 335 -7.05 10.00 2.51
C ASN A 335 -7.30 9.35 1.15
N ALA A 336 -6.47 8.37 0.76
CA ALA A 336 -6.57 7.71 -0.53
C ALA A 336 -7.88 6.96 -0.74
N ARG A 337 -8.52 6.44 0.32
CA ARG A 337 -9.84 5.81 0.25
C ARG A 337 -10.88 6.83 -0.23
N ASP A 338 -10.97 7.97 0.43
CA ASP A 338 -11.95 9.01 0.13
C ASP A 338 -11.68 9.62 -1.24
N MET A 339 -10.40 9.86 -1.54
CA MET A 339 -9.97 10.38 -2.84
C MET A 339 -10.20 9.36 -3.97
N ALA A 340 -10.21 8.05 -3.71
CA ALA A 340 -10.58 7.03 -4.70
C ALA A 340 -12.06 7.13 -5.09
N VAL A 341 -12.94 7.31 -4.10
CA VAL A 341 -14.38 7.56 -4.33
C VAL A 341 -14.58 8.83 -5.16
N LEU A 342 -13.92 9.92 -4.79
CA LEU A 342 -13.94 11.17 -5.56
C LEU A 342 -13.43 10.96 -6.99
N ARG A 343 -12.26 10.33 -7.16
CA ARG A 343 -11.64 10.11 -8.47
C ARG A 343 -12.55 9.28 -9.38
N ALA A 344 -13.14 8.22 -8.85
CA ALA A 344 -14.03 7.36 -9.62
C ALA A 344 -15.32 8.07 -10.04
N SER A 345 -15.86 8.96 -9.20
CA SER A 345 -17.03 9.78 -9.57
C SER A 345 -16.75 10.69 -10.76
N ILE A 346 -15.51 11.19 -10.88
CA ILE A 346 -15.08 12.03 -12.01
C ILE A 346 -14.83 11.18 -13.25
N CYS A 347 -14.29 9.97 -13.10
CA CYS A 347 -13.91 9.10 -14.21
C CYS A 347 -15.05 8.18 -14.70
N SER A 348 -16.27 8.26 -14.12
CA SER A 348 -17.33 7.28 -14.35
C SER A 348 -16.84 5.84 -14.17
N ALA A 349 -16.16 5.61 -13.05
CA ALA A 349 -15.52 4.36 -12.69
C ALA A 349 -16.19 3.73 -11.45
N GLN A 350 -16.00 2.42 -11.28
CA GLN A 350 -16.44 1.72 -10.08
C GLN A 350 -15.37 1.79 -8.98
N VAL A 351 -15.82 1.76 -7.72
CA VAL A 351 -14.97 1.62 -6.55
C VAL A 351 -15.36 0.40 -5.74
N VAL A 352 -14.40 -0.43 -5.39
CA VAL A 352 -14.59 -1.54 -4.45
C VAL A 352 -13.75 -1.27 -3.21
N LEU A 353 -14.42 -0.98 -2.10
CA LEU A 353 -13.81 -0.84 -0.78
C LEU A 353 -13.87 -2.21 -0.10
N ALA A 354 -12.77 -2.95 -0.07
CA ALA A 354 -12.73 -4.31 0.46
C ALA A 354 -12.20 -4.31 1.90
N SER A 355 -12.88 -5.00 2.82
CA SER A 355 -12.43 -5.09 4.20
C SER A 355 -13.05 -6.25 4.97
N ALA A 356 -12.31 -6.84 5.90
CA ALA A 356 -12.89 -7.70 6.94
C ALA A 356 -13.53 -6.91 8.08
N THR A 357 -12.95 -5.75 8.38
CA THR A 357 -13.36 -4.84 9.44
C THR A 357 -13.49 -3.43 8.85
N PRO A 358 -14.60 -3.13 8.17
CA PRO A 358 -14.78 -1.83 7.52
C PRO A 358 -14.55 -0.67 8.49
N SER A 359 -14.06 0.44 7.94
CA SER A 359 -14.02 1.71 8.67
C SER A 359 -15.44 2.17 9.00
N LEU A 360 -15.59 2.92 10.10
CA LEU A 360 -16.88 3.49 10.48
C LEU A 360 -17.43 4.44 9.40
N GLU A 361 -16.57 5.13 8.65
CA GLU A 361 -17.04 5.97 7.52
C GLU A 361 -17.65 5.13 6.41
N SER A 362 -16.96 4.06 6.00
CA SER A 362 -17.46 3.19 4.93
C SER A 362 -18.74 2.48 5.36
N TRP A 363 -18.81 2.07 6.64
CA TRP A 363 -20.02 1.49 7.23
C TRP A 363 -21.19 2.48 7.23
N ALA A 364 -20.99 3.70 7.72
CA ALA A 364 -22.03 4.73 7.77
C ALA A 364 -22.54 5.13 6.38
N ASN A 365 -21.65 5.23 5.39
CA ASN A 365 -22.07 5.51 4.00
C ASN A 365 -22.85 4.35 3.38
N ALA A 366 -22.52 3.10 3.71
CA ALA A 366 -23.29 1.93 3.28
C ALA A 366 -24.67 1.88 3.96
N GLU A 367 -24.76 2.16 5.26
CA GLU A 367 -26.05 2.26 5.98
C GLU A 367 -26.93 3.39 5.45
N ALA A 368 -26.33 4.53 5.08
CA ALA A 368 -27.03 5.64 4.45
C ALA A 368 -27.42 5.39 2.99
N GLY A 369 -27.10 4.21 2.42
CA GLY A 369 -27.42 3.85 1.04
C GLY A 369 -26.56 4.55 -0.02
N LYS A 370 -25.49 5.25 0.38
CA LYS A 370 -24.54 5.87 -0.57
C LYS A 370 -23.64 4.82 -1.22
N TYR A 371 -23.30 3.76 -0.48
CA TYR A 371 -22.51 2.64 -0.98
C TYR A 371 -23.38 1.38 -1.01
N GLU A 372 -23.25 0.59 -2.07
CA GLU A 372 -23.80 -0.76 -2.09
C GLU A 372 -22.99 -1.65 -1.15
N ARG A 373 -23.63 -2.54 -0.38
CA ARG A 373 -22.94 -3.42 0.57
C ARG A 373 -23.08 -4.88 0.16
N LEU A 374 -21.95 -5.50 -0.16
CA LEU A 374 -21.84 -6.94 -0.41
C LEU A 374 -21.18 -7.60 0.80
N THR A 375 -21.75 -8.70 1.30
CA THR A 375 -21.25 -9.39 2.49
C THR A 375 -20.88 -10.84 2.16
N LEU A 376 -19.66 -11.24 2.50
CA LEU A 376 -19.16 -12.62 2.46
C LEU A 376 -19.03 -13.15 3.89
N THR A 377 -19.86 -14.11 4.26
CA THR A 377 -20.01 -14.56 5.65
C THR A 377 -19.06 -15.71 6.01
N ALA A 378 -18.74 -16.58 5.05
CA ALA A 378 -17.90 -17.76 5.25
C ALA A 378 -16.43 -17.55 4.81
N ARG A 379 -15.49 -18.27 5.44
CA ARG A 379 -14.12 -18.44 4.92
C ARG A 379 -14.15 -19.31 3.66
N PHE A 380 -13.19 -19.10 2.78
CA PHE A 380 -12.93 -19.95 1.62
C PHE A 380 -12.11 -21.18 2.06
N GLY A 381 -12.56 -22.39 1.72
CA GLY A 381 -11.91 -23.65 2.10
C GLY A 381 -12.30 -24.16 3.49
N GLU A 382 -11.49 -25.05 4.07
CA GLU A 382 -11.75 -25.75 5.34
C GLU A 382 -11.37 -24.96 6.61
N ALA A 383 -10.72 -23.79 6.47
CA ALA A 383 -10.21 -23.03 7.60
C ALA A 383 -11.34 -22.39 8.43
N VAL A 384 -11.36 -22.67 9.74
CA VAL A 384 -12.33 -22.10 10.71
C VAL A 384 -11.76 -20.85 11.36
N MET A 385 -12.62 -19.90 11.76
CA MET A 385 -12.18 -18.74 12.55
C MET A 385 -11.56 -19.20 13.88
N PRO A 386 -10.44 -18.61 14.31
CA PRO A 386 -9.82 -18.97 15.58
C PRO A 386 -10.75 -18.66 16.75
N GLU A 387 -10.69 -19.49 17.78
CA GLU A 387 -11.37 -19.22 19.04
C GLU A 387 -10.71 -18.02 19.71
N MET A 388 -11.50 -17.00 20.06
CA MET A 388 -11.00 -15.81 20.75
C MET A 388 -11.46 -15.85 22.20
N ARG A 389 -10.52 -15.66 23.14
CA ARG A 389 -10.81 -15.64 24.58
C ARG A 389 -10.12 -14.45 25.24
N ALA A 390 -10.84 -13.77 26.13
CA ALA A 390 -10.25 -12.78 27.01
C ALA A 390 -9.64 -13.48 28.25
N LEU A 391 -8.41 -13.12 28.59
CA LEU A 391 -7.75 -13.53 29.83
C LEU A 391 -7.83 -12.36 30.81
N ASP A 392 -8.58 -12.55 31.90
CA ASP A 392 -8.72 -11.56 32.96
C ASP A 392 -7.45 -11.45 33.80
N MET A 393 -6.74 -10.34 33.63
CA MET A 393 -5.46 -10.08 34.28
C MET A 393 -5.58 -9.63 35.74
N ARG A 394 -6.79 -9.33 36.25
CA ARG A 394 -6.99 -8.84 37.63
C ARG A 394 -6.66 -9.91 38.68
N GLY A 395 -6.87 -11.19 38.34
CA GLY A 395 -6.54 -12.34 39.18
C GLY A 395 -5.07 -12.77 39.13
N GLU A 396 -4.31 -12.32 38.13
CA GLU A 396 -2.92 -12.71 37.92
C GLU A 396 -1.98 -12.02 38.92
N LYS A 397 -1.08 -12.81 39.53
CA LYS A 397 -0.07 -12.31 40.48
C LYS A 397 1.30 -12.20 39.81
N LEU A 398 1.39 -11.36 38.77
CA LEU A 398 2.64 -11.16 38.04
C LEU A 398 3.57 -10.16 38.75
N PRO A 399 4.89 -10.43 38.81
CA PRO A 399 5.89 -9.43 39.18
C PRO A 399 5.79 -8.15 38.34
N ALA A 400 6.26 -7.01 38.87
CA ALA A 400 6.17 -5.71 38.21
C ALA A 400 6.84 -5.67 36.81
N ASN A 401 7.83 -6.53 36.58
CA ASN A 401 8.60 -6.67 35.34
C ASN A 401 8.16 -7.84 34.45
N ARG A 402 6.96 -8.38 34.65
CA ARG A 402 6.37 -9.44 33.84
C ARG A 402 5.00 -9.05 33.32
N TRP A 403 4.66 -9.55 32.14
CA TRP A 403 3.43 -9.20 31.41
C TRP A 403 2.69 -10.44 30.87
N ILE A 404 3.34 -11.59 30.77
CA ILE A 404 2.72 -12.81 30.25
C ILE A 404 1.99 -13.53 31.40
N SER A 405 0.67 -13.69 31.29
CA SER A 405 -0.15 -14.47 32.23
C SER A 405 0.25 -15.93 32.25
N THR A 406 -0.07 -16.61 33.34
CA THR A 406 0.23 -18.04 33.48
C THR A 406 -0.47 -18.85 32.38
N ALA A 407 -1.74 -18.56 32.10
CA ALA A 407 -2.53 -19.22 31.07
C ALA A 407 -1.94 -19.02 29.65
N LEU A 408 -1.50 -17.80 29.31
CA LEU A 408 -0.85 -17.55 28.02
C LEU A 408 0.50 -18.28 27.93
N ALA A 409 1.28 -18.29 29.02
CA ALA A 409 2.56 -19.00 29.04
C ALA A 409 2.38 -20.51 28.82
N ASP A 410 1.37 -21.12 29.47
CA ASP A 410 1.05 -22.54 29.31
C ASP A 410 0.62 -22.86 27.87
N ALA A 411 -0.22 -21.99 27.26
CA ALA A 411 -0.61 -22.14 25.87
C ALA A 411 0.60 -22.09 24.92
N VAL A 412 1.55 -21.17 25.16
CA VAL A 412 2.80 -21.08 24.38
C VAL A 412 3.65 -22.35 24.54
N ARG A 413 3.79 -22.91 25.75
CA ARG A 413 4.52 -24.18 25.96
C ARG A 413 3.91 -25.32 25.17
N GLY A 414 2.58 -25.44 25.20
CA GLY A 414 1.88 -26.48 24.43
C GLY A 414 2.10 -26.38 22.92
N ARG A 415 2.27 -25.16 22.38
CA ARG A 415 2.60 -24.96 20.96
C ARG A 415 4.05 -25.33 20.65
N ILE A 416 4.99 -24.96 21.51
CA ILE A 416 6.40 -25.36 21.36
C ILE A 416 6.53 -26.89 21.34
N GLU A 417 5.88 -27.59 22.27
CA GLU A 417 5.87 -29.05 22.34
C GLU A 417 5.24 -29.71 21.10
N ALA A 418 4.25 -29.06 20.49
CA ALA A 418 3.60 -29.52 19.26
C ALA A 418 4.36 -29.16 17.97
N GLY A 419 5.50 -28.45 18.06
CA GLY A 419 6.23 -27.93 16.89
C GLY A 419 5.47 -26.84 16.14
N GLU A 420 4.62 -26.09 16.85
CA GLU A 420 3.79 -25.00 16.33
C GLU A 420 4.33 -23.63 16.80
N GLN A 421 3.89 -22.56 16.14
CA GLN A 421 4.35 -21.19 16.40
C GLN A 421 3.33 -20.39 17.20
N SER A 422 3.84 -19.48 18.03
CA SER A 422 3.04 -18.50 18.79
C SER A 422 3.44 -17.06 18.44
N LEU A 423 2.46 -16.18 18.27
CA LEU A 423 2.67 -14.73 18.10
C LEU A 423 2.27 -13.99 19.37
N LEU A 424 3.23 -13.32 20.01
CA LEU A 424 2.99 -12.37 21.10
C LEU A 424 2.96 -10.94 20.54
N PHE A 425 1.77 -10.35 20.52
CA PHE A 425 1.49 -9.07 19.89
C PHE A 425 1.41 -7.94 20.92
N LEU A 426 2.06 -6.79 20.64
CA LEU A 426 1.91 -5.57 21.43
C LEU A 426 1.35 -4.39 20.60
N ASN A 427 0.36 -3.71 21.17
CA ASN A 427 -0.30 -2.56 20.56
C ASN A 427 0.44 -1.21 20.80
N ARG A 428 1.73 -1.12 20.46
CA ARG A 428 2.60 -0.01 20.93
C ARG A 428 2.74 1.21 20.00
N ARG A 429 2.28 1.20 18.75
CA ARG A 429 2.47 2.35 17.84
C ARG A 429 1.42 3.43 18.03
N GLY A 430 1.85 4.61 18.51
CA GLY A 430 1.03 5.83 18.58
C GLY A 430 0.25 6.05 19.88
N TYR A 431 0.31 5.12 20.83
CA TYR A 431 -0.38 5.27 22.13
C TYR A 431 0.58 5.78 23.20
N ALA A 432 0.14 6.81 23.93
CA ALA A 432 0.88 7.32 25.08
C ALA A 432 0.58 6.44 26.31
N PRO A 433 1.57 6.19 27.19
CA PRO A 433 1.40 5.26 28.31
C PRO A 433 0.32 5.79 29.28
N ILE A 434 -0.74 5.02 29.43
CA ILE A 434 -1.81 5.26 30.41
C ILE A 434 -1.50 4.49 31.70
N THR A 435 -1.92 5.02 32.85
CA THR A 435 -1.78 4.33 34.14
C THR A 435 -3.05 3.53 34.45
N ILE A 436 -2.91 2.21 34.62
CA ILE A 436 -4.00 1.29 34.99
C ILE A 436 -3.77 0.69 36.39
N CYS A 437 -4.85 0.48 37.15
CA CYS A 437 -4.78 -0.28 38.38
C CYS A 437 -4.82 -1.78 38.09
N ARG A 438 -3.74 -2.50 38.39
CA ARG A 438 -3.66 -3.96 38.19
C ARG A 438 -4.58 -4.79 39.09
N ALA A 439 -5.24 -4.19 40.09
CA ALA A 439 -6.17 -4.90 40.97
C ALA A 439 -7.63 -4.85 40.48
N CYS A 440 -8.06 -3.73 39.89
CA CYS A 440 -9.46 -3.54 39.49
C CYS A 440 -9.64 -3.12 38.02
N GLY A 441 -8.55 -2.87 37.27
CA GLY A 441 -8.60 -2.41 35.88
C GLY A 441 -8.93 -0.94 35.66
N HIS A 442 -9.12 -0.16 36.74
CA HIS A 442 -9.42 1.26 36.64
C HIS A 442 -8.28 2.05 35.98
N GLN A 443 -8.61 2.85 34.97
CA GLN A 443 -7.69 3.78 34.31
C GLN A 443 -7.90 5.20 34.82
N VAL A 444 -6.83 5.91 35.15
CA VAL A 444 -6.92 7.25 35.74
C VAL A 444 -7.48 8.25 34.71
N GLY A 445 -8.68 8.76 34.99
CA GLY A 445 -9.37 9.77 34.17
C GLY A 445 -8.99 11.22 34.52
N CYS A 446 -9.30 12.12 33.61
CA CYS A 446 -9.31 13.56 33.87
C CYS A 446 -10.55 13.92 34.71
N ASP A 447 -10.43 14.87 35.64
CA ASP A 447 -11.61 15.34 36.42
C ASP A 447 -12.40 16.42 35.67
N HIS A 448 -11.82 17.00 34.62
CA HIS A 448 -12.40 18.10 33.85
C HIS A 448 -13.03 17.67 32.51
N CYS A 449 -12.75 16.46 32.04
CA CYS A 449 -13.33 15.91 30.81
C CYS A 449 -13.26 14.38 30.83
N ASP A 450 -13.91 13.71 29.88
CA ASP A 450 -13.97 12.25 29.81
C ASP A 450 -12.70 11.57 29.29
N ALA A 451 -11.60 12.32 29.12
CA ALA A 451 -10.32 11.81 28.64
C ALA A 451 -9.57 11.02 29.72
N ARG A 452 -8.70 10.09 29.28
CA ARG A 452 -7.73 9.41 30.16
C ARG A 452 -6.44 10.22 30.30
N MET A 453 -5.85 10.15 31.48
CA MET A 453 -4.61 10.87 31.77
C MET A 453 -3.40 10.05 31.30
N VAL A 454 -2.47 10.72 30.63
CA VAL A 454 -1.22 10.14 30.11
C VAL A 454 -0.07 10.36 31.09
N GLU A 455 0.71 9.31 31.35
CA GLU A 455 1.86 9.39 32.24
C GLU A 455 3.08 10.01 31.54
N HIS A 456 3.54 11.17 32.03
CA HIS A 456 4.78 11.79 31.60
C HIS A 456 5.90 11.48 32.60
N ARG A 457 6.57 10.34 32.40
CA ARG A 457 7.57 9.79 33.34
C ARG A 457 8.69 10.78 33.72
N PHE A 458 9.19 11.56 32.76
CA PHE A 458 10.23 12.57 33.01
C PHE A 458 9.73 13.73 33.88
N LEU A 459 8.45 14.08 33.76
CA LEU A 459 7.80 15.15 34.52
C LEU A 459 7.14 14.65 35.81
N LYS A 460 7.16 13.33 36.06
CA LYS A 460 6.53 12.66 37.21
C LYS A 460 5.06 13.07 37.45
N ARG A 461 4.31 13.28 36.38
CA ARG A 461 2.91 13.71 36.43
C ARG A 461 2.08 13.04 35.35
N LEU A 462 0.79 12.98 35.60
CA LEU A 462 -0.25 12.66 34.66
C LEU A 462 -0.68 13.94 33.94
N VAL A 463 -0.93 13.87 32.63
CA VAL A 463 -1.37 15.01 31.80
C VAL A 463 -2.56 14.59 30.92
N CYS A 464 -3.61 15.38 30.93
CA CYS A 464 -4.69 15.30 29.95
C CYS A 464 -4.30 16.04 28.67
N HIS A 465 -4.19 15.35 27.54
CA HIS A 465 -3.89 15.99 26.25
C HIS A 465 -5.11 16.62 25.56
N GLN A 466 -6.31 16.45 26.14
CA GLN A 466 -7.52 17.09 25.63
C GLN A 466 -7.76 18.47 26.24
N CYS A 467 -7.62 18.62 27.56
CA CYS A 467 -7.86 19.89 28.26
C CYS A 467 -6.61 20.51 28.91
N GLY A 468 -5.47 19.83 28.90
CA GLY A 468 -4.21 20.31 29.48
C GLY A 468 -4.06 20.11 31.00
N GLU A 469 -5.08 19.55 31.67
CA GLU A 469 -5.04 19.31 33.13
C GLU A 469 -3.90 18.39 33.53
N THR A 470 -3.31 18.63 34.72
CA THR A 470 -2.22 17.79 35.22
C THR A 470 -2.46 17.32 36.64
N LYS A 471 -2.05 16.09 36.96
CA LYS A 471 -2.18 15.52 38.31
C LYS A 471 -0.92 14.75 38.71
N PRO A 472 -0.63 14.59 40.01
CA PRO A 472 0.41 13.67 40.45
C PRO A 472 0.07 12.22 40.06
N ILE A 473 1.09 11.38 39.91
CA ILE A 473 0.89 9.94 39.71
C ILE A 473 0.39 9.35 41.03
N PRO A 474 -0.79 8.68 41.06
CA PRO A 474 -1.38 8.21 42.30
C PRO A 474 -0.63 6.99 42.86
N THR A 475 -0.36 6.98 44.16
CA THR A 475 0.21 5.82 44.88
C THR A 475 -0.86 4.80 45.29
N LYS A 476 -2.13 5.24 45.38
CA LYS A 476 -3.31 4.41 45.64
C LYS A 476 -4.28 4.49 44.47
N CYS A 477 -4.92 3.38 44.12
CA CYS A 477 -5.98 3.40 43.11
C CYS A 477 -7.14 4.31 43.57
N PRO A 478 -7.59 5.29 42.77
CA PRO A 478 -8.73 6.15 43.14
C PRO A 478 -10.08 5.41 43.16
N SER A 479 -10.15 4.20 42.59
CA SER A 479 -11.39 3.41 42.51
C SER A 479 -11.47 2.30 43.57
N CYS A 480 -10.37 1.57 43.82
CA CYS A 480 -10.37 0.43 44.74
C CYS A 480 -9.40 0.58 45.93
N GLU A 481 -8.76 1.75 46.06
CA GLU A 481 -7.82 2.13 47.12
C GLU A 481 -6.56 1.25 47.27
N ALA A 482 -6.36 0.27 46.38
CA ALA A 482 -5.22 -0.62 46.43
C ALA A 482 -3.89 0.16 46.28
N GLU A 483 -3.00 -0.04 47.24
CA GLU A 483 -1.63 0.52 47.28
C GLU A 483 -0.71 -0.21 46.29
N ASP A 484 0.17 0.54 45.63
CA ASP A 484 1.21 0.03 44.72
C ASP A 484 0.70 -0.82 43.53
N ARG A 485 -0.60 -0.69 43.22
CA ARG A 485 -1.25 -1.33 42.06
C ARG A 485 -1.38 -0.44 40.82
N PRO A 486 -1.40 0.91 40.88
CA PRO A 486 -1.33 1.75 39.69
C PRO A 486 0.01 1.56 38.97
N ALA A 487 -0.02 1.18 37.70
CA ALA A 487 1.19 1.00 36.88
C ALA A 487 0.96 1.48 35.45
N PRO A 488 2.00 1.98 34.76
CA PRO A 488 1.90 2.26 33.33
C PRO A 488 1.62 0.97 32.56
N VAL A 489 0.74 1.06 31.56
CA VAL A 489 0.42 -0.05 30.67
C VAL A 489 1.56 -0.32 29.70
N GLY A 490 1.99 -1.58 29.70
CA GLY A 490 2.71 -2.29 28.64
C GLY A 490 4.22 -2.16 28.50
N PRO A 491 4.91 -3.27 28.16
CA PRO A 491 6.34 -3.27 27.86
C PRO A 491 6.64 -2.78 26.44
N GLY A 492 7.90 -2.45 26.20
CA GLY A 492 8.43 -2.46 24.83
C GLY A 492 8.68 -3.89 24.35
N VAL A 493 8.74 -4.08 23.03
CA VAL A 493 9.05 -5.39 22.41
C VAL A 493 10.36 -5.99 22.93
N GLU A 494 11.35 -5.16 23.26
CA GLU A 494 12.63 -5.58 23.83
C GLU A 494 12.44 -6.20 25.23
N ARG A 495 11.70 -5.54 26.12
CA ARG A 495 11.44 -6.04 27.47
C ARG A 495 10.57 -7.29 27.46
N LEU A 496 9.64 -7.40 26.51
CA LEU A 496 8.89 -8.64 26.32
C LEU A 496 9.82 -9.76 25.81
N GLY A 497 10.77 -9.44 24.92
CA GLY A 497 11.81 -10.38 24.48
C GLY A 497 12.65 -10.93 25.63
N GLU A 498 13.07 -10.07 26.57
CA GLU A 498 13.78 -10.49 27.79
C GLU A 498 12.93 -11.44 28.65
N GLU A 499 11.64 -11.14 28.85
CA GLU A 499 10.73 -12.02 29.59
C GLU A 499 10.55 -13.38 28.89
N VAL A 500 10.35 -13.37 27.57
CA VAL A 500 10.18 -14.59 26.77
C VAL A 500 11.44 -15.45 26.83
N ALA A 501 12.63 -14.87 26.68
CA ALA A 501 13.89 -15.61 26.79
C ALA A 501 14.07 -16.24 28.18
N ALA A 502 13.59 -15.59 29.24
CA ALA A 502 13.63 -16.13 30.59
C ALA A 502 12.58 -17.24 30.85
N LEU A 503 11.39 -17.13 30.24
CA LEU A 503 10.30 -18.11 30.42
C LEU A 503 10.45 -19.35 29.53
N PHE A 504 11.07 -19.19 28.36
CA PHE A 504 11.21 -20.21 27.32
C PHE A 504 12.67 -20.27 26.82
N PRO A 505 13.64 -20.67 27.68
CA PRO A 505 15.06 -20.59 27.35
C PRO A 505 15.49 -21.48 26.17
N GLU A 506 14.71 -22.50 25.85
CA GLU A 506 14.98 -23.43 24.75
C GLU A 506 14.27 -23.04 23.44
N ALA A 507 13.37 -22.05 23.48
CA ALA A 507 12.60 -21.62 22.32
C ALA A 507 13.39 -20.68 21.41
N ARG A 508 13.21 -20.82 20.10
CA ARG A 508 13.73 -19.89 19.10
C ARG A 508 12.81 -18.69 19.02
N VAL A 509 13.32 -17.52 19.41
CA VAL A 509 12.54 -16.27 19.50
C VAL A 509 12.91 -15.32 18.37
N ALA A 510 11.91 -14.80 17.66
CA ALA A 510 12.10 -13.76 16.65
C ALA A 510 11.35 -12.48 17.06
N VAL A 511 12.06 -11.34 17.09
CA VAL A 511 11.44 -10.03 17.37
C VAL A 511 11.30 -9.24 16.08
N LEU A 512 10.05 -8.94 15.71
CA LEU A 512 9.68 -8.20 14.51
C LEU A 512 9.22 -6.78 14.86
N SER A 513 10.14 -5.82 14.71
CA SER A 513 9.87 -4.39 14.85
C SER A 513 10.47 -3.62 13.67
N SER A 514 9.81 -2.53 13.26
CA SER A 514 10.32 -1.63 12.22
C SER A 514 11.71 -1.07 12.54
N ASP A 515 12.01 -0.94 13.83
CA ASP A 515 13.20 -0.25 14.31
C ASP A 515 14.43 -1.19 14.33
N LEU A 516 14.21 -2.50 14.19
CA LEU A 516 15.26 -3.53 14.27
C LEU A 516 15.86 -3.89 12.91
N PHE A 517 15.18 -3.59 11.79
CA PHE A 517 15.64 -3.99 10.46
C PHE A 517 16.17 -2.79 9.66
N GLY A 518 17.47 -2.78 9.39
CA GLY A 518 18.13 -1.74 8.59
C GLY A 518 17.83 -1.79 7.07
N SER A 519 17.15 -2.83 6.57
CA SER A 519 16.75 -2.90 5.16
C SER A 519 15.53 -3.80 4.94
N ALA A 520 14.76 -3.54 3.87
CA ALA A 520 13.63 -4.36 3.46
C ALA A 520 14.04 -5.81 3.11
N ARG A 521 15.26 -6.01 2.60
CA ARG A 521 15.79 -7.36 2.28
C ARG A 521 16.00 -8.20 3.54
N ALA A 522 16.57 -7.60 4.58
CA ALA A 522 16.78 -8.29 5.86
C ALA A 522 15.45 -8.70 6.51
N LEU A 523 14.46 -7.81 6.46
CA LEU A 523 13.11 -8.12 6.96
C LEU A 523 12.47 -9.27 6.15
N LYS A 524 12.57 -9.25 4.82
CA LYS A 524 12.04 -10.33 3.97
C LYS A 524 12.66 -11.69 4.31
N ALA A 525 13.97 -11.76 4.46
CA ALA A 525 14.67 -13.00 4.81
C ALA A 525 14.23 -13.53 6.19
N ALA A 526 14.06 -12.64 7.18
CA ALA A 526 13.55 -13.03 8.50
C ALA A 526 12.12 -13.58 8.43
N ILE A 527 11.26 -12.98 7.61
CA ILE A 527 9.88 -13.47 7.42
C ILE A 527 9.86 -14.85 6.74
N GLU A 528 10.71 -15.06 5.73
CA GLU A 528 10.85 -16.35 5.04
C GLU A 528 11.34 -17.45 6.00
N ASP A 529 12.33 -17.15 6.84
CA ASP A 529 12.84 -18.04 7.87
C ASP A 529 11.76 -18.41 8.90
N ILE A 530 11.02 -17.41 9.41
CA ILE A 530 9.90 -17.65 10.34
C ILE A 530 8.82 -18.50 9.67
N ALA A 531 8.46 -18.21 8.41
CA ALA A 531 7.45 -18.99 7.68
C ALA A 531 7.87 -20.44 7.45
N ALA A 532 9.18 -20.72 7.35
CA ALA A 532 9.74 -22.06 7.27
C ALA A 532 9.86 -22.77 8.64
N GLY A 533 9.42 -22.14 9.73
CA GLY A 533 9.50 -22.69 11.08
C GLY A 533 10.82 -22.41 11.79
N GLY A 534 11.55 -21.34 11.41
CA GLY A 534 12.80 -20.90 12.04
C GLY A 534 12.64 -20.34 13.45
N ALA A 535 11.44 -19.93 13.84
CA ALA A 535 11.11 -19.41 15.17
C ALA A 535 9.91 -20.13 15.78
N ASP A 536 9.92 -20.35 17.09
CA ASP A 536 8.82 -20.92 17.85
C ASP A 536 7.91 -19.81 18.44
N ILE A 537 8.53 -18.69 18.84
CA ILE A 537 7.84 -17.52 19.37
C ILE A 537 8.19 -16.27 18.56
N ILE A 538 7.18 -15.59 18.05
CA ILE A 538 7.30 -14.34 17.30
C ILE A 538 6.79 -13.22 18.20
N ILE A 539 7.61 -12.19 18.43
CA ILE A 539 7.21 -10.99 19.17
C ILE A 539 7.02 -9.86 18.17
N GLY A 540 5.83 -9.29 18.11
CA GLY A 540 5.44 -8.39 17.03
C GLY A 540 4.67 -7.16 17.47
N THR A 541 4.82 -6.09 16.71
CA THR A 541 3.83 -4.99 16.66
C THR A 541 3.01 -5.10 15.37
N GLN A 542 2.39 -4.00 14.93
CA GLN A 542 1.56 -3.92 13.72
C GLN A 542 2.21 -4.52 12.46
N LEU A 543 3.55 -4.54 12.37
CA LEU A 543 4.27 -5.12 11.24
C LEU A 543 3.89 -6.60 11.01
N VAL A 544 3.71 -7.38 12.09
CA VAL A 544 3.37 -8.81 12.01
C VAL A 544 1.89 -9.03 11.72
N ALA A 545 1.06 -8.02 12.00
CA ALA A 545 -0.38 -8.08 11.74
C ALA A 545 -0.71 -7.96 10.24
N LYS A 546 0.23 -7.49 9.39
CA LYS A 546 0.00 -7.18 7.97
C LYS A 546 0.76 -8.13 7.05
N GLY A 547 0.12 -8.55 5.95
CA GLY A 547 0.78 -9.14 4.78
C GLY A 547 1.58 -10.42 4.85
N HIS A 548 1.75 -11.03 6.02
CA HIS A 548 2.57 -12.24 6.15
C HIS A 548 1.74 -13.44 6.61
N ASN A 549 1.99 -14.59 5.99
CA ASN A 549 1.36 -15.86 6.32
C ASN A 549 2.39 -16.77 6.99
N PHE A 550 2.08 -17.24 8.19
CA PHE A 550 2.92 -18.16 8.95
C PHE A 550 2.14 -19.47 9.09
N PRO A 551 2.43 -20.50 8.29
CA PRO A 551 1.61 -21.72 8.22
C PRO A 551 1.50 -22.47 9.55
N LEU A 552 2.54 -22.40 10.39
CA LEU A 552 2.60 -23.05 11.69
C LEU A 552 2.05 -22.18 12.84
N LEU A 553 1.56 -20.96 12.55
CA LEU A 553 1.01 -20.07 13.57
C LEU A 553 -0.40 -20.47 13.98
N THR A 554 -0.51 -21.06 15.17
CA THR A 554 -1.77 -21.55 15.73
C THR A 554 -2.16 -20.83 17.02
N LEU A 555 -1.28 -20.03 17.62
CA LEU A 555 -1.58 -19.21 18.79
C LEU A 555 -1.22 -17.74 18.58
N VAL A 556 -2.14 -16.85 18.96
CA VAL A 556 -1.92 -15.41 19.08
C VAL A 556 -2.17 -15.01 20.52
N GLY A 557 -1.17 -14.44 21.20
CA GLY A 557 -1.32 -13.78 22.49
C GLY A 557 -1.24 -12.28 22.32
N VAL A 558 -2.31 -11.56 22.64
CA VAL A 558 -2.29 -10.09 22.69
C VAL A 558 -1.90 -9.65 24.09
N ILE A 559 -0.79 -8.93 24.17
CA ILE A 559 -0.31 -8.29 25.40
C ILE A 559 -0.93 -6.88 25.45
N ASP A 560 -1.62 -6.60 26.56
CA ASP A 560 -2.27 -5.32 26.86
C ASP A 560 -3.32 -4.88 25.82
N ALA A 561 -4.40 -5.67 25.69
CA ALA A 561 -5.54 -5.30 24.84
C ALA A 561 -6.17 -3.94 25.26
N ASP A 562 -6.00 -3.55 26.53
CA ASP A 562 -6.60 -2.34 27.12
C ASP A 562 -6.02 -1.03 26.59
N LEU A 563 -4.78 -1.05 26.11
CA LEU A 563 -4.04 0.18 25.77
C LEU A 563 -4.75 1.02 24.69
N GLY A 564 -5.52 0.36 23.83
CA GLY A 564 -6.25 1.03 22.75
C GLY A 564 -7.76 1.18 22.98
N LEU A 565 -8.33 0.62 24.05
CA LEU A 565 -9.78 0.70 24.28
C LEU A 565 -10.23 2.11 24.68
N GLN A 566 -9.36 2.91 25.30
CA GLN A 566 -9.69 4.25 25.79
C GLN A 566 -8.49 5.20 25.67
N GLY A 567 -8.75 6.45 25.27
CA GLY A 567 -7.72 7.48 25.08
C GLY A 567 -8.33 8.79 24.57
N SER A 568 -7.49 9.77 24.24
CA SER A 568 -7.93 11.05 23.65
C SER A 568 -8.28 10.94 22.16
N ASP A 569 -8.03 9.79 21.53
CA ASP A 569 -8.40 9.51 20.15
C ASP A 569 -9.82 8.92 20.11
N LEU A 570 -10.75 9.66 19.49
CA LEU A 570 -12.15 9.23 19.31
C LEU A 570 -12.27 7.90 18.54
N ARG A 571 -11.23 7.49 17.80
CA ARG A 571 -11.20 6.24 17.01
C ARG A 571 -10.44 5.11 17.71
N ALA A 572 -10.02 5.29 18.96
CA ALA A 572 -9.20 4.30 19.67
C ALA A 572 -9.89 2.92 19.72
N ALA A 573 -11.18 2.88 20.07
CA ALA A 573 -11.97 1.65 20.10
C ALA A 573 -12.09 0.98 18.72
N GLU A 574 -12.39 1.75 17.67
CA GLU A 574 -12.45 1.26 16.28
C GLU A 574 -11.12 0.62 15.87
N ARG A 575 -10.02 1.35 16.05
CA ARG A 575 -8.67 0.91 15.68
C ARG A 575 -8.24 -0.33 16.45
N THR A 576 -8.59 -0.39 17.73
CA THR A 576 -8.31 -1.55 18.58
C THR A 576 -9.09 -2.76 18.12
N PHE A 577 -10.39 -2.61 17.85
CA PHE A 577 -11.21 -3.69 17.31
C PHE A 577 -10.65 -4.23 15.99
N GLN A 578 -10.34 -3.34 15.03
CA GLN A 578 -9.76 -3.71 13.73
C GLN A 578 -8.45 -4.47 13.91
N LEU A 579 -7.55 -3.94 14.76
CA LEU A 579 -6.26 -4.56 15.03
C LEU A 579 -6.40 -5.92 15.70
N MET A 580 -7.21 -6.04 16.76
CA MET A 580 -7.44 -7.30 17.46
C MET A 580 -8.00 -8.36 16.51
N ARG A 581 -8.98 -7.97 15.67
CA ARG A 581 -9.57 -8.89 14.69
C ARG A 581 -8.57 -9.31 13.62
N GLN A 582 -7.72 -8.39 13.16
CA GLN A 582 -6.68 -8.66 12.17
C GLN A 582 -5.62 -9.62 12.72
N VAL A 583 -5.11 -9.35 13.93
CA VAL A 583 -4.09 -10.19 14.59
C VAL A 583 -4.67 -11.55 14.93
N ALA A 584 -5.87 -11.62 15.52
CA ALA A 584 -6.54 -12.90 15.80
C ALA A 584 -6.70 -13.73 14.52
N GLY A 585 -7.13 -13.11 13.42
CA GLY A 585 -7.27 -13.76 12.11
C GLY A 585 -5.96 -14.26 11.45
N ARG A 586 -4.80 -14.11 12.09
CA ARG A 586 -3.53 -14.71 11.65
C ARG A 586 -3.38 -16.15 12.13
N ALA A 587 -3.97 -16.51 13.28
CA ALA A 587 -3.93 -17.89 13.78
C ALA A 587 -4.85 -18.81 12.97
N GLY A 588 -4.40 -20.04 12.73
CA GLY A 588 -5.22 -21.10 12.14
C GLY A 588 -5.66 -20.81 10.70
N ARG A 589 -4.70 -20.40 9.86
CA ARG A 589 -4.92 -20.21 8.41
C ARG A 589 -4.70 -21.47 7.58
N ALA A 590 -4.19 -22.53 8.20
CA ALA A 590 -4.01 -23.85 7.61
C ALA A 590 -5.07 -24.83 8.17
N GLU A 591 -4.82 -26.13 8.09
CA GLU A 591 -5.73 -27.18 8.57
C GLU A 591 -5.95 -27.13 10.09
N LYS A 592 -4.99 -26.62 10.85
CA LYS A 592 -5.05 -26.59 12.33
C LYS A 592 -5.88 -25.41 12.83
N PRO A 593 -6.82 -25.62 13.78
CA PRO A 593 -7.57 -24.54 14.39
C PRO A 593 -6.64 -23.63 15.19
N GLY A 594 -6.86 -22.32 15.07
CA GLY A 594 -6.10 -21.32 15.80
C GLY A 594 -6.80 -20.87 17.09
N GLU A 595 -6.04 -20.33 18.03
CA GLU A 595 -6.53 -19.68 19.24
C GLU A 595 -5.95 -18.27 19.36
N ALA A 596 -6.76 -17.31 19.81
CA ALA A 596 -6.34 -15.96 20.12
C ALA A 596 -6.72 -15.61 21.56
N LEU A 597 -5.69 -15.37 22.39
CA LEU A 597 -5.81 -15.05 23.80
C LEU A 597 -5.52 -13.56 24.02
N LEU A 598 -6.51 -12.82 24.51
CA LEU A 598 -6.41 -11.37 24.72
C LEU A 598 -6.27 -11.07 26.21
N GLN A 599 -5.09 -10.65 26.65
CA GLN A 599 -4.88 -10.24 28.04
C GLN A 599 -5.45 -8.85 28.28
N THR A 600 -6.37 -8.74 29.23
CA THR A 600 -7.09 -7.50 29.56
C THR A 600 -7.38 -7.42 31.05
N TYR A 601 -7.28 -6.22 31.61
CA TYR A 601 -7.77 -5.86 32.94
C TYR A 601 -9.22 -5.37 32.92
N GLN A 602 -9.84 -5.26 31.75
CA GLN A 602 -11.23 -4.84 31.54
C GLN A 602 -11.99 -5.86 30.66
N PRO A 603 -12.09 -7.14 31.05
CA PRO A 603 -12.74 -8.17 30.24
C PRO A 603 -14.25 -7.93 30.03
N GLU A 604 -14.89 -7.13 30.90
CA GLU A 604 -16.30 -6.75 30.76
C GLU A 604 -16.52 -5.43 30.00
N HIS A 605 -15.49 -4.86 29.37
CA HIS A 605 -15.64 -3.63 28.58
C HIS A 605 -16.64 -3.86 27.42
N PRO A 606 -17.71 -3.05 27.29
CA PRO A 606 -18.75 -3.23 26.26
C PRO A 606 -18.23 -2.94 24.84
#